data_AF-A0AAV8YQ27-F1
#
_entry.id   AF-A0AAV8YQ27-F1
#
_cell.length_a   1.000
_cell.length_b   1.000
_cell.length_c   1.000
_cell.angle_alpha   90.00
_cell.angle_beta   90.00
_cell.angle_gamma   90.00
#
_symmetry.space_group_name_H-M   'P 1'
#
loop_
_entity.id
_entity.type
_entity.pdbx_description
1 polymer ?
#
loop_
_entity_poly.entity_id
_entity_poly.type
_entity_poly.pdbx_seq_one_letter_code
_entity_poly.pdbx_strand_id
1 'polypeptide(L)'
;MRTGTEEFTNNCGAYLFNSVTYELNGKEIDKVRDPGTVSTIRAYLSYDRHNEISGWNFPEGRFATHHPTAHTFSLRIPLRHLFGLFCDYKKVMFGKHVLRIIRARNDNKYFKVSDNTTNGVLTINDLSLK
;
A
#
# COMPACT_ATOMS: atom_id res chain seq x y z
N MET A 1 -2.77 29.16 7.66
CA MET A 1 -2.74 28.09 6.65
C MET A 1 -1.27 27.79 6.39
N ARG A 2 -0.74 26.68 6.91
CA ARG A 2 0.73 26.46 6.97
C ARG A 2 1.16 25.58 5.80
N THR A 3 2.05 26.13 4.97
CA THR A 3 2.53 25.61 3.70
C THR A 3 3.63 24.56 3.93
N GLY A 4 3.26 23.37 4.39
CA GLY A 4 4.15 22.21 4.34
C GLY A 4 3.98 21.51 2.99
N THR A 5 5.07 21.19 2.29
CA THR A 5 4.99 20.30 1.12
C THR A 5 4.84 18.88 1.64
N GLU A 6 3.71 18.23 1.32
CA GLU A 6 3.41 16.85 1.68
C GLU A 6 3.87 15.92 0.55
N GLU A 7 4.87 15.09 0.80
CA GLU A 7 5.38 14.13 -0.19
C GLU A 7 5.06 12.71 0.26
N PHE A 8 4.42 11.93 -0.61
CA PHE A 8 4.22 10.51 -0.35
C PHE A 8 5.53 9.75 -0.47
N THR A 9 5.75 8.82 0.45
CA THR A 9 6.86 7.87 0.36
C THR A 9 6.59 6.84 -0.72
N ASN A 10 7.65 6.26 -1.29
CA ASN A 10 7.47 5.09 -2.14
C ASN A 10 6.75 3.97 -1.38
N ASN A 11 5.87 3.23 -2.05
CA ASN A 11 5.09 2.15 -1.47
C ASN A 11 4.10 2.60 -0.37
N CYS A 12 3.71 3.87 -0.39
CA CYS A 12 2.84 4.46 0.62
C CYS A 12 1.57 3.60 0.88
N GLY A 13 0.96 3.05 -0.18
CA GLY A 13 -0.22 2.20 -0.07
C GLY A 13 -0.05 0.97 0.83
N ALA A 14 1.09 0.28 0.75
CA ALA A 14 1.33 -0.89 1.60
C ALA A 14 1.77 -0.51 3.02
N TYR A 15 2.42 0.65 3.20
CA TYR A 15 2.79 1.17 4.52
C TYR A 15 1.59 1.60 5.39
N LEU A 16 0.42 1.79 4.78
CA LEU A 16 -0.82 2.08 5.49
C LEU A 16 -1.30 0.93 6.39
N PHE A 17 -0.84 -0.29 6.13
CA PHE A 17 -1.31 -1.50 6.79
C PHE A 17 -0.24 -2.09 7.71
N ASN A 18 -0.63 -2.44 8.93
CA ASN A 18 0.19 -3.16 9.89
C ASN A 18 0.23 -4.66 9.58
N SER A 19 -0.89 -5.21 9.14
CA SER A 19 -0.97 -6.61 8.73
C SER A 19 -2.09 -6.84 7.75
N VAL A 20 -1.88 -7.81 6.87
CA VAL A 20 -2.87 -8.29 5.92
C VAL A 20 -2.97 -9.81 6.05
N THR A 21 -4.20 -10.34 6.04
CA THR A 21 -4.50 -11.76 6.13
C THR A 21 -5.47 -12.12 5.01
N TYR A 22 -5.19 -13.22 4.33
CA TYR A 22 -6.04 -13.82 3.33
C TYR A 22 -6.56 -15.16 3.83
N GLU A 23 -7.89 -15.28 3.88
CA GLU A 23 -8.62 -16.48 4.26
C GLU A 23 -9.37 -17.05 3.04
N LEU A 24 -9.34 -18.36 2.90
CA LEU A 24 -10.13 -19.11 1.93
C LEU A 24 -10.98 -20.14 2.69
N ASN A 25 -12.30 -20.07 2.52
CA ASN A 25 -13.26 -20.95 3.20
C ASN A 25 -13.07 -20.98 4.72
N GLY A 26 -12.76 -19.83 5.33
CA GLY A 26 -12.56 -19.69 6.77
C GLY A 26 -11.20 -20.18 7.29
N LYS A 27 -10.30 -20.62 6.40
CA LYS A 27 -8.92 -21.00 6.75
C LYS A 27 -7.96 -19.90 6.33
N GLU A 28 -7.09 -19.47 7.25
CA GLU A 28 -5.97 -18.58 6.94
C GLU A 28 -5.02 -19.29 5.96
N ILE A 29 -4.82 -18.69 4.78
CA ILE A 29 -3.93 -19.20 3.74
C ILE A 29 -2.62 -18.43 3.72
N ASP A 30 -2.69 -17.11 3.87
CA ASP A 30 -1.50 -16.25 3.90
C ASP A 30 -1.71 -15.09 4.88
N LYS A 31 -0.65 -14.71 5.57
CA LYS A 31 -0.62 -13.60 6.51
C LYS A 31 0.73 -12.91 6.43
N VAL A 32 0.68 -11.61 6.15
CA VAL A 32 1.87 -10.77 6.06
C VAL A 32 1.79 -9.69 7.14
N ARG A 33 2.78 -9.70 8.03
CA ARG A 33 3.00 -8.62 9.00
C ARG A 33 3.91 -7.57 8.34
N ASP A 34 3.59 -6.29 8.56
CA ASP A 34 4.30 -5.14 7.98
C ASP A 34 4.41 -5.24 6.43
N PRO A 35 3.28 -5.35 5.71
CA PRO A 35 3.28 -5.51 4.24
C PRO A 35 4.08 -4.43 3.52
N GLY A 36 4.09 -3.17 4.00
CA GLY A 36 4.92 -2.12 3.44
C GLY A 36 6.43 -2.44 3.45
N THR A 37 6.96 -3.01 4.53
CA THR A 37 8.39 -3.39 4.56
C THR A 37 8.66 -4.60 3.67
N VAL A 38 7.81 -5.63 3.76
CA VAL A 38 7.96 -6.88 2.99
C VAL A 38 7.88 -6.61 1.49
N SER A 39 6.92 -5.80 1.07
CA SER A 39 6.70 -5.50 -0.35
C SER A 39 7.76 -4.55 -0.89
N THR A 40 8.32 -3.65 -0.07
CA THR A 40 9.49 -2.84 -0.43
C THR A 40 10.70 -3.72 -0.72
N ILE A 41 11.05 -4.64 0.19
CA ILE A 41 12.19 -5.55 0.00
C ILE A 41 11.97 -6.41 -1.26
N ARG A 42 10.76 -6.97 -1.42
CA ARG A 42 10.40 -7.76 -2.59
C ARG A 42 10.47 -6.94 -3.89
N ALA A 43 10.03 -5.70 -3.87
CA ALA A 43 10.14 -4.82 -5.03
C ALA A 43 11.60 -4.59 -5.42
N TYR A 44 12.46 -4.25 -4.45
CA TYR A 44 13.89 -4.06 -4.71
C TYR A 44 14.58 -5.31 -5.28
N LEU A 45 14.18 -6.50 -4.86
CA LEU A 45 14.85 -7.75 -5.24
C LEU A 45 14.25 -8.44 -6.48
N SER A 46 12.98 -8.19 -6.79
CA SER A 46 12.23 -9.03 -7.73
C SER A 46 11.43 -8.27 -8.78
N TYR A 47 11.32 -6.94 -8.69
CA TYR A 47 10.47 -6.17 -9.60
C TYR A 47 11.29 -5.55 -10.76
N ASP A 48 10.77 -5.70 -11.97
CA ASP A 48 11.13 -4.93 -13.18
C ASP A 48 10.70 -3.46 -13.04
N ARG A 49 11.30 -2.54 -13.82
CA ARG A 49 10.89 -1.13 -13.96
C ARG A 49 9.38 -0.91 -14.19
N HIS A 50 8.61 -1.88 -14.68
CA HIS A 50 7.16 -1.80 -14.92
C HIS A 50 6.23 -1.87 -13.69
N ASN A 51 6.74 -1.82 -12.46
CA ASN A 51 5.92 -1.99 -11.25
C ASN A 51 5.35 -0.68 -10.68
N GLU A 52 5.06 0.28 -11.54
CA GLU A 52 4.52 1.62 -11.23
C GLU A 52 3.19 1.58 -10.44
N ILE A 53 2.48 0.45 -10.51
CA ILE A 53 1.11 0.25 -10.02
C ILE A 53 1.02 0.12 -8.48
N SER A 54 2.12 0.21 -7.73
CA SER A 54 2.12 0.09 -6.26
C SER A 54 2.54 1.38 -5.53
N GLY A 55 2.46 2.54 -6.18
CA GLY A 55 2.98 3.78 -5.62
C GLY A 55 4.51 3.87 -5.66
N TRP A 56 5.11 3.18 -6.63
CA TRP A 56 6.53 3.29 -6.96
C TRP A 56 6.66 4.07 -8.27
N ASN A 57 6.86 5.38 -8.19
CA ASN A 57 7.02 6.22 -9.37
C ASN A 57 8.53 6.35 -9.64
N PHE A 58 9.09 5.45 -10.46
CA PHE A 58 10.50 5.50 -10.87
C PHE A 58 10.57 5.59 -12.40
N PRO A 59 11.39 6.49 -13.00
CA PRO A 59 12.29 7.46 -12.38
C PRO A 59 11.63 8.84 -12.10
N GLU A 60 10.46 9.11 -12.66
CA GLU A 60 9.81 10.42 -12.61
C GLU A 60 8.85 10.50 -11.41
N GLY A 61 9.45 10.62 -10.22
CA GLY A 61 8.85 10.46 -8.88
C GLY A 61 7.76 11.45 -8.48
N ARG A 62 6.62 11.47 -9.17
CA ARG A 62 5.39 12.11 -8.67
C ARG A 62 4.23 11.13 -8.69
N PHE A 63 3.54 11.02 -7.56
CA PHE A 63 2.28 10.29 -7.47
C PHE A 63 1.24 10.98 -8.34
N ALA A 64 0.90 10.34 -9.47
CA ALA A 64 -0.01 10.88 -10.48
C ALA A 64 -1.42 11.22 -9.97
N THR A 65 -1.80 10.76 -8.77
CA THR A 65 -3.15 10.89 -8.20
C THR A 65 -3.29 11.89 -7.06
N HIS A 66 -2.23 12.64 -6.70
CA HIS A 66 -2.39 13.72 -5.72
C HIS A 66 -3.18 14.86 -6.36
N HIS A 67 -4.41 15.10 -5.90
CA HIS A 67 -5.16 16.29 -6.28
C HIS A 67 -4.80 17.41 -5.29
N PRO A 68 -3.90 18.35 -5.66
CA PRO A 68 -3.27 19.26 -4.71
C PRO A 68 -4.24 20.21 -4.01
N THR A 69 -5.41 20.42 -4.59
CA THR A 69 -6.47 21.29 -4.06
C THR A 69 -7.49 20.56 -3.19
N ALA A 70 -7.58 19.23 -3.30
CA ALA A 70 -8.63 18.44 -2.66
C ALA A 70 -8.10 17.55 -1.52
N HIS A 71 -6.78 17.53 -1.28
CA HIS A 71 -6.12 16.69 -0.26
C HIS A 71 -6.57 15.21 -0.30
N THR A 72 -6.92 14.74 -1.49
CA THR A 72 -7.37 13.38 -1.75
C THR A 72 -6.51 12.78 -2.85
N PHE A 73 -6.33 11.47 -2.76
CA PHE A 73 -5.67 10.67 -3.77
C PHE A 73 -6.29 9.28 -3.77
N SER A 74 -6.00 8.51 -4.82
CA SER A 74 -6.39 7.11 -4.91
C SER A 74 -5.19 6.27 -5.27
N LEU A 75 -5.11 5.09 -4.67
CA LEU A 75 -4.07 4.11 -4.93
C LEU A 75 -4.72 2.81 -5.37
N ARG A 76 -4.11 2.15 -6.35
CA ARG A 76 -4.38 0.75 -6.67
C ARG A 76 -3.22 -0.04 -6.08
N ILE A 77 -3.49 -1.15 -5.40
CA ILE A 77 -2.43 -2.00 -4.84
C ILE A 77 -2.69 -3.42 -5.34
N PRO A 78 -1.82 -3.97 -6.20
CA PRO A 78 -1.92 -5.36 -6.63
C PRO A 78 -1.84 -6.31 -5.42
N LEU A 79 -2.69 -7.34 -5.39
CA LEU A 79 -2.68 -8.32 -4.28
C LEU A 79 -1.32 -9.05 -4.17
N ARG A 80 -0.62 -9.29 -5.29
CA ARG A 80 0.76 -9.83 -5.32
C ARG A 80 1.78 -8.96 -4.59
N HIS A 81 1.45 -7.68 -4.37
CA HIS A 81 2.29 -6.79 -3.60
C HIS A 81 2.09 -6.95 -2.10
N LEU A 82 0.86 -7.26 -1.66
CA LEU A 82 0.52 -7.41 -0.24
C LEU A 82 0.79 -8.82 0.30
N PHE A 83 0.62 -9.84 -0.53
CA PHE A 83 0.67 -11.25 -0.13
C PHE A 83 1.77 -12.02 -0.85
N GLY A 84 2.32 -13.05 -0.21
CA GLY A 84 3.21 -14.02 -0.86
C GLY A 84 2.48 -14.91 -1.84
N LEU A 85 1.29 -15.39 -1.48
CA LEU A 85 0.50 -16.34 -2.26
C LEU A 85 0.27 -15.90 -3.71
N PHE A 86 -0.08 -14.63 -3.94
CA PHE A 86 -0.42 -14.14 -5.27
C PHE A 86 0.80 -13.83 -6.14
N CYS A 87 2.03 -14.03 -5.66
CA CYS A 87 3.23 -13.83 -6.48
C CYS A 87 3.44 -14.94 -7.51
N ASP A 88 3.18 -16.19 -7.13
CA ASP A 88 3.56 -17.37 -7.91
C ASP A 88 2.42 -18.40 -8.05
N TYR A 89 1.34 -18.27 -7.28
CA TYR A 89 0.20 -19.17 -7.40
C TYR A 89 -0.59 -18.92 -8.70
N LYS A 90 -0.50 -19.87 -9.64
CA LYS A 90 -1.10 -19.77 -10.98
C LYS A 90 -2.42 -20.54 -11.15
N LYS A 91 -2.92 -21.20 -10.10
CA LYS A 91 -4.16 -21.99 -10.19
C LYS A 91 -5.37 -21.15 -9.79
N VAL A 92 -6.53 -21.52 -10.31
CA VAL A 92 -7.81 -20.92 -9.88
C VAL A 92 -8.13 -21.38 -8.46
N MET A 93 -8.51 -20.44 -7.60
CA MET A 93 -9.02 -20.74 -6.25
C MET A 93 -10.54 -20.60 -6.27
N PHE A 94 -11.23 -21.54 -5.62
CA PHE A 94 -12.70 -21.55 -5.52
C PHE A 94 -13.14 -21.45 -4.06
N GLY A 95 -14.24 -20.74 -3.83
CA GLY A 95 -14.89 -20.64 -2.53
C GLY A 95 -15.04 -19.21 -2.02
N LYS A 96 -15.18 -19.06 -0.71
CA LYS A 96 -15.31 -17.75 -0.06
C LYS A 96 -13.92 -17.18 0.24
N HIS A 97 -13.61 -16.08 -0.44
CA HIS A 97 -12.40 -15.28 -0.23
C HIS A 97 -12.68 -14.20 0.80
N VAL A 98 -11.84 -14.09 1.83
CA VAL A 98 -11.91 -13.01 2.82
C VAL A 98 -10.54 -12.39 2.98
N LEU A 99 -10.48 -11.06 2.82
CA LEU A 99 -9.29 -10.26 3.09
C LEU A 99 -9.52 -9.51 4.39
N ARG A 100 -8.64 -9.70 5.37
CA ARG A 100 -8.61 -8.92 6.60
C ARG A 100 -7.39 -8.03 6.60
N ILE A 101 -7.60 -6.76 6.86
CA ILE A 101 -6.55 -5.74 6.82
C ILE A 101 -6.61 -4.98 8.13
N ILE A 102 -5.46 -4.84 8.79
CA ILE A 102 -5.31 -4.05 9.99
C ILE A 102 -4.47 -2.83 9.64
N ARG A 103 -5.03 -1.64 9.89
CA ARG A 103 -4.34 -0.37 9.64
C ARG A 103 -3.15 -0.20 10.58
N ALA A 104 -2.09 0.45 10.09
CA ALA A 104 -0.98 0.93 10.92
C ALA A 104 -1.46 1.91 11.99
N ARG A 105 -0.78 1.92 13.14
CA ARG A 105 -1.09 2.82 14.26
C ARG A 105 -0.72 4.27 13.98
N ASN A 106 0.24 4.50 13.08
CA ASN A 106 0.70 5.81 12.68
C ASN A 106 0.98 5.82 11.18
N ASP A 107 0.92 7.01 10.59
CA ASP A 107 1.09 7.24 9.16
C ASP A 107 2.53 7.75 8.84
N ASN A 108 3.47 7.63 9.77
CA ASN A 108 4.83 8.18 9.64
C ASN A 108 5.63 7.56 8.48
N LYS A 109 5.27 6.34 8.08
CA LYS A 109 5.89 5.63 6.95
C LYS A 109 5.19 5.91 5.61
N TYR A 110 4.08 6.66 5.62
CA TYR A 110 3.23 6.89 4.45
C TYR A 110 3.64 8.16 3.69
N PHE A 111 3.90 9.25 4.40
CA PHE A 111 4.20 10.58 3.82
C PHE A 111 5.20 11.31 4.70
N LYS A 112 5.97 12.21 4.08
CA LYS A 112 6.92 13.11 4.74
C LYS A 112 6.35 14.52 4.65
N VAL A 113 6.28 15.18 5.79
CA VAL A 113 6.00 16.61 5.88
C VAL A 113 7.34 17.32 6.03
N SER A 114 7.58 18.35 5.22
CA SER A 114 8.82 19.16 5.28
C SER A 114 9.06 19.79 6.66
N ASP A 115 7.98 20.09 7.39
CA ASP A 115 8.03 20.54 8.78
C ASP A 115 7.98 19.31 9.71
N ASN A 116 9.14 18.91 10.24
CA ASN A 116 9.34 17.81 11.23
C ASN A 116 8.52 17.92 12.53
N THR A 117 7.58 18.86 12.62
CA THR A 117 6.83 19.22 13.82
C THR A 117 5.38 18.71 13.80
N THR A 118 4.86 18.26 12.64
CA THR A 118 3.44 17.87 12.52
C THR A 118 3.28 16.51 11.87
N ASN A 119 2.64 15.57 12.57
CA ASN A 119 2.14 14.34 11.96
C ASN A 119 0.82 14.68 11.27
N GLY A 120 0.77 14.60 9.94
CA GLY A 120 -0.51 14.52 9.24
C GLY A 120 -1.26 13.22 9.56
N VAL A 121 -2.57 13.24 9.35
CA VAL A 121 -3.47 12.10 9.62
C VAL A 121 -4.18 11.77 8.33
N LEU A 122 -4.11 10.50 7.89
CA LEU A 122 -4.81 10.05 6.70
C LEU A 122 -6.14 9.38 7.06
N THR A 123 -7.21 9.70 6.36
CA THR A 123 -8.48 8.97 6.46
C THR A 123 -8.69 8.10 5.22
N ILE A 124 -9.05 6.82 5.43
CA ILE A 124 -9.44 5.93 4.33
C ILE A 124 -10.93 6.14 4.11
N ASN A 125 -11.28 6.78 2.99
CA ASN A 125 -12.68 7.05 2.64
C ASN A 125 -13.36 5.86 1.95
N ASP A 126 -12.63 5.15 1.09
CA ASP A 126 -13.10 3.96 0.38
C ASP A 126 -11.99 2.91 0.31
N LEU A 127 -12.38 1.64 0.37
CA LEU A 127 -11.51 0.51 0.10
C LEU A 127 -12.30 -0.56 -0.64
N SER A 128 -12.06 -0.65 -1.94
CA SER A 128 -12.75 -1.59 -2.84
C SER A 128 -11.78 -2.52 -3.55
N LEU A 129 -12.18 -3.78 -3.72
CA LEU A 129 -11.52 -4.74 -4.59
C LEU A 129 -12.14 -4.62 -5.98
N LYS A 130 -11.31 -4.38 -7.01
CA LYS A 130 -11.73 -4.22 -8.41
C LYS A 130 -11.12 -5.28 -9.30
#